data_AF-A0A5J6WU95-F1
#
_entry.id   AF-A0A5J6WU95-F1
#
_cell.length_a   1.000
_cell.length_b   1.000
_cell.length_c   1.000
_cell.angle_alpha   90.00
_cell.angle_beta   90.00
_cell.angle_gamma   90.00
#
_symmetry.space_group_name_H-M   'P 1'
#
loop_
_entity.id
_entity.type
_entity.pdbx_description
1 polymer ?
#
loop_
_entity_poly.entity_id
_entity_poly.type
_entity_poly.pdbx_seq_one_letter_code
_entity_poly.pdbx_strand_id
1 'polypeptide(L)'
;MNKQFTLLALLIGASLQAQAAQDPFFTITEDSAGSASKGYEGPWAIGISKQGDALLTLHTDNDAGSYFSRAPFANFLVDRFNFEPGCLLASSVCNSYWDDQVHRTYQWRIDNLNGGSQRENTGAFSGDENDGIVTALGDTSDDYVGYKMATAPYKSDGYYHVRTAFASVAGNQVDLNAKFTLTNDSGSAVNSLSLPNSMTKLDDRYIVAGTVAVTAGSDSSFKNCYGGNSDKSGHFTYCPGFDTQAAFWVLDSSGDNPQLTVAPSYYRADNSVLETAAATGLAEYNGKLYGVGYSSTGEAGSSTLSGRNVAVYWDLTLSGNTLSFGSLSKVPLALGEPGRGDKKMRHSWAIGVNSAGYVVGNQLYTTNKNRNRPTEMFVYKIGQSGNAVIPFENAPAEGANSQAAAINDHSMVVGWRDARNYTSPVVSGTNRLQEAFLYNAASGSAWYLNDLICGKSDSGSKNCAVQSSGKYYHITYANGISADGSIAATAYRYDNETDLNKKQNGVVVSIKMSPAVADFTSIDSKYVVSNPPVVQTAAEESESGGGGGSLFWLTLLAAPFAWWHRRH
;
A
#
# COMPACT_ATOMS: atom_id res chain seq x y z
N MET A 1 54.66 -54.29 -16.48
CA MET A 1 53.84 -53.08 -16.73
C MET A 1 52.43 -53.35 -16.23
N ASN A 2 52.06 -52.96 -15.00
CA ASN A 2 50.68 -53.16 -14.48
C ASN A 2 50.36 -52.47 -13.13
N LYS A 3 50.80 -51.22 -12.87
CA LYS A 3 50.44 -50.50 -11.62
C LYS A 3 50.32 -48.97 -11.75
N GLN A 4 49.83 -48.43 -12.86
CA GLN A 4 49.63 -46.97 -13.00
C GLN A 4 48.25 -46.52 -13.51
N PHE A 5 47.31 -47.44 -13.77
CA PHE A 5 45.99 -47.06 -14.31
C PHE A 5 44.83 -47.09 -13.30
N THR A 6 45.07 -47.42 -12.04
CA THR A 6 43.98 -47.56 -11.04
C THR A 6 43.76 -46.31 -10.18
N LEU A 7 44.69 -45.34 -10.17
CA LEU A 7 44.53 -44.12 -9.36
C LEU A 7 43.71 -43.02 -10.06
N LEU A 8 43.65 -43.02 -11.40
CA LEU A 8 42.93 -42.00 -12.16
C LEU A 8 41.42 -42.28 -12.28
N ALA A 9 41.00 -43.55 -12.18
CA ALA A 9 39.58 -43.93 -12.22
C ALA A 9 38.85 -43.75 -10.86
N LEU A 10 39.58 -43.69 -9.75
CA LEU A 10 39.04 -43.43 -8.40
C LEU A 10 38.88 -41.94 -8.09
N LEU A 11 39.50 -41.04 -8.87
CA LEU A 11 39.33 -39.59 -8.76
C LEU A 11 38.15 -39.03 -9.58
N ILE A 12 37.56 -39.83 -10.48
CA ILE A 12 36.38 -39.45 -11.27
C ILE A 12 35.07 -39.89 -10.58
N GLY A 13 35.13 -40.86 -9.67
CA GLY A 13 33.96 -41.31 -8.88
C GLY A 13 33.68 -40.49 -7.61
N ALA A 14 34.53 -39.49 -7.31
CA ALA A 14 34.43 -38.63 -6.13
C ALA A 14 34.25 -37.14 -6.50
N SER A 15 33.84 -36.83 -7.74
CA SER A 15 33.07 -35.61 -7.98
C SER A 15 31.67 -35.83 -7.38
N LEU A 16 31.61 -35.85 -6.05
CA LEU A 16 30.43 -35.37 -5.32
C LEU A 16 29.99 -34.11 -6.05
N GLN A 17 28.69 -34.00 -6.34
CA GLN A 17 28.09 -32.83 -6.96
C GLN A 17 28.39 -31.59 -6.11
N ALA A 18 29.57 -31.00 -6.29
CA ALA A 18 29.92 -29.69 -5.80
C ALA A 18 29.14 -28.73 -6.70
N GLN A 19 27.87 -28.53 -6.34
CA GLN A 19 27.10 -27.44 -6.88
C GLN A 19 27.75 -26.18 -6.31
N ALA A 20 28.22 -25.27 -7.17
CA ALA A 20 28.69 -23.98 -6.71
C ALA A 20 27.58 -23.29 -5.90
N ALA A 21 27.96 -22.61 -4.81
CA ALA A 21 27.05 -21.77 -4.06
C ALA A 21 26.21 -20.91 -5.01
N GLN A 22 24.92 -20.88 -4.74
CA GLN A 22 23.96 -20.18 -5.54
C GLN A 22 23.46 -18.98 -4.74
N ASP A 23 23.71 -17.79 -5.26
CA ASP A 23 23.24 -16.55 -4.65
C ASP A 23 21.71 -16.40 -4.78
N PRO A 24 21.08 -15.66 -3.84
CA PRO A 24 19.67 -15.28 -3.96
C PRO A 24 19.43 -14.40 -5.18
N PHE A 25 18.18 -14.30 -5.63
CA PHE A 25 17.82 -13.36 -6.70
C PHE A 25 17.89 -11.92 -6.22
N PHE A 26 17.40 -11.65 -5.01
CA PHE A 26 17.42 -10.32 -4.41
C PHE A 26 18.45 -10.24 -3.29
N THR A 27 19.26 -9.19 -3.34
CA THR A 27 20.07 -8.75 -2.21
C THR A 27 19.28 -7.72 -1.39
N ILE A 28 19.42 -7.77 -0.07
CA ILE A 28 18.70 -6.88 0.85
C ILE A 28 19.66 -5.82 1.38
N THR A 29 19.26 -4.56 1.28
CA THR A 29 19.87 -3.44 1.99
C THR A 29 18.80 -2.83 2.88
N GLU A 30 19.08 -2.73 4.18
CA GLU A 30 18.21 -1.98 5.10
C GLU A 30 18.39 -0.49 4.88
N ASP A 31 17.27 0.23 4.88
CA ASP A 31 17.32 1.68 4.97
C ASP A 31 17.88 2.07 6.33
N SER A 32 18.82 3.02 6.36
CA SER A 32 19.36 3.56 7.60
C SER A 32 18.43 4.57 8.27
N ALA A 33 17.14 4.55 7.92
CA ALA A 33 16.13 5.45 8.45
C ALA A 33 16.24 5.54 9.99
N GLY A 34 16.46 6.76 10.47
CA GLY A 34 16.56 7.03 11.90
C GLY A 34 15.30 6.59 12.65
N SER A 35 15.41 6.42 13.96
CA SER A 35 14.23 6.21 14.80
C SER A 35 13.28 7.41 14.66
N ALA A 36 11.97 7.13 14.60
CA ALA A 36 10.96 8.18 14.63
C ALA A 36 11.14 9.10 15.84
N SER A 37 10.76 10.37 15.67
CA SER A 37 10.85 11.37 16.73
C SER A 37 9.94 11.06 17.93
N LYS A 38 8.85 10.33 17.68
CA LYS A 38 7.87 9.84 18.65
C LYS A 38 7.90 8.31 18.64
N GLY A 39 7.30 7.64 19.63
CA GLY A 39 7.23 6.17 19.73
C GLY A 39 6.38 5.49 18.64
N TYR A 40 6.41 6.03 17.42
CA TYR A 40 5.67 5.59 16.24
C TYR A 40 6.07 4.18 15.80
N GLU A 41 5.08 3.42 15.33
CA GLU A 41 5.29 2.13 14.72
C GLU A 41 5.89 2.27 13.30
N GLY A 42 6.64 1.27 12.87
CA GLY A 42 7.44 1.29 11.63
C GLY A 42 8.91 0.97 11.90
N PRO A 43 9.83 1.26 10.97
CA PRO A 43 9.63 1.94 9.68
C PRO A 43 8.92 1.09 8.60
N TRP A 44 7.94 1.67 7.92
CA TRP A 44 7.22 1.08 6.78
C TRP A 44 7.76 1.62 5.45
N ALA A 45 8.17 0.74 4.53
CA ALA A 45 8.60 1.18 3.20
C ALA A 45 7.35 1.44 2.36
N ILE A 46 7.15 2.68 1.91
CA ILE A 46 5.95 3.09 1.17
C ILE A 46 6.22 3.45 -0.29
N GLY A 47 7.48 3.53 -0.72
CA GLY A 47 7.83 3.81 -2.11
C GLY A 47 9.32 3.70 -2.41
N ILE A 48 9.65 3.75 -3.70
CA ILE A 48 11.02 3.82 -4.23
C ILE A 48 11.04 4.79 -5.42
N SER A 49 12.13 5.51 -5.61
CA SER A 49 12.32 6.34 -6.82
C SER A 49 12.36 5.47 -8.08
N LYS A 50 12.06 6.06 -9.24
CA LYS A 50 12.11 5.32 -10.51
C LYS A 50 13.49 4.74 -10.82
N GLN A 51 14.55 5.46 -10.42
CA GLN A 51 15.94 5.02 -10.58
C GLN A 51 16.39 3.99 -9.51
N GLY A 52 15.55 3.73 -8.50
CA GLY A 52 15.85 2.76 -7.45
C GLY A 52 16.87 3.26 -6.42
N ASP A 53 17.31 4.51 -6.48
CA ASP A 53 18.37 5.07 -5.63
C ASP A 53 17.88 5.55 -4.26
N ALA A 54 16.56 5.75 -4.09
CA ALA A 54 15.98 6.27 -2.86
C ALA A 54 14.74 5.48 -2.43
N LEU A 55 14.68 5.16 -1.13
CA LEU A 55 13.51 4.58 -0.48
C LEU A 55 12.71 5.68 0.21
N LEU A 56 11.39 5.55 0.19
CA LEU A 56 10.50 6.36 0.99
C LEU A 56 9.98 5.55 2.17
N THR A 57 10.28 6.03 3.37
CA THR A 57 9.97 5.38 4.64
C THR A 57 8.94 6.19 5.43
N LEU A 58 8.01 5.50 6.09
CA LEU A 58 6.93 6.07 6.87
C LEU A 58 6.86 5.44 8.27
N HIS A 59 6.64 6.26 9.27
CA HIS A 59 6.23 5.86 10.61
C HIS A 59 4.79 6.31 10.89
N THR A 60 4.08 5.54 11.72
CA THR A 60 2.68 5.80 12.07
C THR A 60 2.50 5.88 13.59
N ASP A 61 1.79 6.89 14.08
CA ASP A 61 1.51 7.03 15.52
C ASP A 61 0.55 5.99 16.08
N ASN A 62 -0.24 5.40 15.19
CA ASN A 62 -1.33 4.53 15.57
C ASN A 62 -1.46 3.38 14.58
N ASP A 63 -1.85 2.22 15.11
CA ASP A 63 -2.17 1.04 14.32
C ASP A 63 -3.67 0.99 13.98
N ALA A 64 -4.15 1.99 13.23
CA ALA A 64 -5.51 1.97 12.70
C ALA A 64 -5.69 0.89 11.62
N GLY A 65 -4.61 0.54 10.90
CA GLY A 65 -4.57 -0.51 9.88
C GLY A 65 -5.12 -1.84 10.37
N SER A 66 -4.63 -2.32 11.52
CA SER A 66 -5.04 -3.61 12.04
C SER A 66 -6.53 -3.71 12.38
N TYR A 67 -7.17 -2.63 12.85
CA TYR A 67 -8.62 -2.62 13.12
C TYR A 67 -9.45 -2.77 11.84
N PHE A 68 -9.03 -2.14 10.75
CA PHE A 68 -9.72 -2.20 9.46
C PHE A 68 -9.27 -3.37 8.58
N SER A 69 -8.43 -4.28 9.11
CA SER A 69 -7.78 -5.35 8.34
C SER A 69 -7.06 -4.82 7.09
N ARG A 70 -6.36 -3.68 7.24
CA ARG A 70 -5.52 -3.03 6.23
C ARG A 70 -4.04 -3.07 6.64
N ALA A 71 -3.17 -2.70 5.71
CA ALA A 71 -1.77 -2.51 6.04
C ALA A 71 -1.60 -1.38 7.09
N PRO A 72 -0.65 -1.48 8.03
CA PRO A 72 -0.45 -0.47 9.08
C PRO A 72 -0.22 0.96 8.55
N PHE A 73 0.40 1.07 7.38
CA PHE A 73 0.71 2.33 6.70
C PHE A 73 -0.39 2.84 5.74
N ALA A 74 -1.57 2.21 5.71
CA ALA A 74 -2.63 2.56 4.77
C ALA A 74 -3.08 4.03 4.90
N ASN A 75 -3.34 4.70 3.78
CA ASN A 75 -3.84 6.07 3.79
C ASN A 75 -5.35 6.11 4.08
N PHE A 76 -5.77 6.80 5.14
CA PHE A 76 -7.18 6.89 5.55
C PHE A 76 -7.78 8.28 5.33
N LEU A 77 -7.10 9.16 4.59
CA LEU A 77 -7.59 10.52 4.39
C LEU A 77 -8.76 10.59 3.41
N VAL A 78 -8.62 9.97 2.24
CA VAL A 78 -9.57 10.08 1.11
C VAL A 78 -10.06 8.73 0.61
N ASP A 79 -9.26 7.68 0.83
CA ASP A 79 -9.54 6.32 0.38
C ASP A 79 -10.55 5.65 1.31
N ARG A 80 -11.81 6.10 1.23
CA ARG A 80 -12.90 5.65 2.10
C ARG A 80 -13.02 4.12 2.16
N PHE A 81 -12.76 3.44 1.05
CA PHE A 81 -12.77 1.98 0.97
C PHE A 81 -11.77 1.29 1.92
N ASN A 82 -10.75 2.00 2.42
CA ASN A 82 -9.80 1.44 3.37
C ASN A 82 -10.42 1.24 4.76
N PHE A 83 -11.31 2.13 5.21
CA PHE A 83 -11.82 2.15 6.59
C PHE A 83 -13.34 2.03 6.71
N GLU A 84 -14.10 2.34 5.65
CA GLU A 84 -15.56 2.33 5.65
C GLU A 84 -16.21 1.00 6.07
N PRO A 85 -15.65 -0.18 5.76
CA PRO A 85 -16.22 -1.44 6.23
C PRO A 85 -16.23 -1.61 7.76
N GLY A 86 -15.45 -0.81 8.50
CA GLY A 86 -15.24 -1.00 9.93
C GLY A 86 -14.46 -2.26 10.26
N CYS A 87 -14.47 -2.66 11.53
CA CYS A 87 -13.81 -3.88 11.98
C CYS A 87 -14.65 -5.12 11.68
N LEU A 88 -14.06 -6.10 10.99
CA LEU A 88 -14.68 -7.39 10.67
C LEU A 88 -14.22 -8.52 11.61
N LEU A 89 -13.33 -8.22 12.55
CA LEU A 89 -12.70 -9.18 13.45
C LEU A 89 -13.65 -9.62 14.59
N ALA A 90 -13.18 -10.50 15.47
CA ALA A 90 -13.92 -10.84 16.69
C ALA A 90 -14.18 -9.57 17.51
N SER A 91 -15.34 -9.48 18.18
CA SER A 91 -15.72 -8.29 18.95
C SER A 91 -14.70 -7.95 20.04
N SER A 92 -14.12 -8.93 20.71
CA SER A 92 -13.02 -8.71 21.67
C SER A 92 -11.77 -8.11 21.02
N VAL A 93 -11.46 -8.49 19.78
CA VAL A 93 -10.34 -7.95 19.01
C VAL A 93 -10.65 -6.53 18.56
N CYS A 94 -11.85 -6.29 18.00
CA CYS A 94 -12.27 -4.94 17.62
C CYS A 94 -12.26 -3.97 18.81
N ASN A 95 -12.77 -4.40 19.97
CA ASN A 95 -12.78 -3.59 21.18
C ASN A 95 -11.35 -3.34 21.69
N SER A 96 -10.44 -4.31 21.61
CA SER A 96 -9.04 -4.09 22.04
C SER A 96 -8.32 -3.01 21.23
N TYR A 97 -8.70 -2.83 19.96
CA TYR A 97 -8.18 -1.74 19.10
C TYR A 97 -8.94 -0.41 19.28
N TRP A 98 -10.16 -0.42 19.83
CA TRP A 98 -11.01 0.76 19.94
C TRP A 98 -11.09 1.33 21.36
N ASP A 99 -11.33 0.52 22.39
CA ASP A 99 -11.76 1.03 23.70
C ASP A 99 -10.60 1.30 24.69
N ASP A 100 -9.44 0.63 24.57
CA ASP A 100 -8.59 0.40 25.76
C ASP A 100 -7.08 0.69 25.64
N GLN A 101 -6.58 1.34 24.57
CA GLN A 101 -5.13 1.44 24.36
C GLN A 101 -4.67 2.72 23.63
N VAL A 102 -3.57 3.30 24.12
CA VAL A 102 -2.78 4.35 23.44
C VAL A 102 -2.24 3.79 22.11
N HIS A 103 -2.08 4.62 21.09
CA HIS A 103 -1.53 4.25 19.76
C HIS A 103 -2.39 3.24 18.96
N ARG A 104 -3.70 3.20 19.19
CA ARG A 104 -4.66 2.38 18.41
C ARG A 104 -5.67 3.22 17.63
N THR A 105 -6.70 2.59 17.07
CA THR A 105 -7.68 3.19 16.16
C THR A 105 -8.51 4.31 16.80
N TYR A 106 -8.82 4.22 18.09
CA TYR A 106 -9.50 5.33 18.76
C TYR A 106 -8.58 6.55 18.86
N GLN A 107 -7.32 6.37 19.25
CA GLN A 107 -6.34 7.46 19.25
C GLN A 107 -6.16 8.05 17.85
N TRP A 108 -6.06 7.22 16.81
CA TRP A 108 -6.10 7.67 15.42
C TRP A 108 -7.30 8.58 15.14
N ARG A 109 -8.50 8.19 15.59
CA ARG A 109 -9.70 8.99 15.34
C ARG A 109 -9.65 10.33 16.10
N ILE A 110 -9.17 10.31 17.34
CA ILE A 110 -9.00 11.52 18.16
C ILE A 110 -7.97 12.46 17.54
N ASP A 111 -6.81 11.96 17.13
CA ASP A 111 -5.75 12.77 16.53
C ASP A 111 -6.20 13.36 15.19
N ASN A 112 -6.91 12.58 14.37
CA ASN A 112 -7.47 13.08 13.11
C ASN A 112 -8.44 14.25 13.33
N LEU A 113 -9.22 14.22 14.42
CA LEU A 113 -10.13 15.31 14.80
C LEU A 113 -9.39 16.50 15.43
N ASN A 114 -8.34 16.25 16.21
CA ASN A 114 -7.63 17.31 16.93
C ASN A 114 -6.45 17.91 16.16
N GLY A 115 -6.13 17.36 14.98
CA GLY A 115 -4.96 17.74 14.19
C GLY A 115 -3.65 17.23 14.78
N GLY A 116 -3.69 16.14 15.53
CA GLY A 116 -2.48 15.42 15.92
C GLY A 116 -1.84 14.83 14.67
N SER A 117 -0.55 15.11 14.45
CA SER A 117 0.18 14.46 13.36
C SER A 117 0.29 12.96 13.63
N GLN A 118 -0.15 12.18 12.64
CA GLN A 118 -0.28 10.73 12.74
C GLN A 118 0.87 9.99 12.05
N ARG A 119 1.72 10.73 11.34
CA ARG A 119 2.69 10.16 10.40
C ARG A 119 3.93 11.02 10.30
N GLU A 120 5.05 10.34 10.09
CA GLU A 120 6.37 10.96 9.94
C GLU A 120 7.17 10.20 8.88
N ASN A 121 7.82 10.92 7.97
CA ASN A 121 8.89 10.33 7.17
C ASN A 121 10.21 10.37 7.94
N THR A 122 11.04 9.34 7.74
CA THR A 122 12.42 9.28 8.23
C THR A 122 13.36 8.82 7.12
N GLY A 123 14.66 8.99 7.30
CA GLY A 123 15.67 8.63 6.30
C GLY A 123 15.99 9.80 5.36
N ALA A 124 15.82 9.59 4.05
CA ALA A 124 16.10 10.62 3.03
C ALA A 124 15.22 11.88 3.18
N PHE A 125 14.05 11.73 3.82
CA PHE A 125 13.15 12.82 4.18
C PHE A 125 12.84 12.72 5.66
N SER A 126 12.73 13.87 6.32
CA SER A 126 12.34 13.95 7.74
C SER A 126 11.30 15.05 7.92
N GLY A 127 10.13 14.68 8.43
CA GLY A 127 9.05 15.62 8.70
C GLY A 127 7.75 14.92 9.06
N ASP A 128 6.98 15.53 9.94
CA ASP A 128 5.62 15.09 10.26
C ASP A 128 4.59 15.76 9.33
N GLU A 129 3.30 15.46 9.49
CA GLU A 129 2.25 16.04 8.64
C GLU A 129 2.21 17.58 8.67
N ASN A 130 2.67 18.24 9.73
CA ASN A 130 2.73 19.70 9.79
C ASN A 130 3.92 20.26 9.00
N ASP A 131 5.07 19.60 9.06
CA ASP A 131 6.27 19.98 8.30
C ASP A 131 6.08 19.71 6.80
N GLY A 132 5.41 18.60 6.51
CA GLY A 132 5.13 18.07 5.19
C GLY A 132 5.59 16.62 5.07
N ILE A 133 4.65 15.76 4.71
CA ILE A 133 4.92 14.33 4.50
C ILE A 133 4.92 14.00 3.02
N VAL A 134 5.97 13.32 2.59
CA VAL A 134 6.16 12.79 1.23
C VAL A 134 5.36 11.49 1.10
N THR A 135 4.55 11.42 0.03
CA THR A 135 3.68 10.27 -0.28
C THR A 135 4.18 9.48 -1.48
N ALA A 136 4.92 10.10 -2.40
CA ALA A 136 5.53 9.41 -3.54
C ALA A 136 6.80 10.13 -4.02
N LEU A 137 7.70 9.32 -4.59
CA LEU A 137 8.91 9.78 -5.26
C LEU A 137 8.69 9.81 -6.78
N GLY A 138 9.42 10.70 -7.45
CA GLY A 138 9.54 10.77 -8.91
C GLY A 138 10.73 9.95 -9.40
N ASP A 139 11.47 10.51 -10.35
CA ASP A 139 12.60 9.82 -10.96
C ASP A 139 13.78 9.64 -10.00
N THR A 140 14.03 10.65 -9.16
CA THR A 140 15.14 10.73 -8.20
C THR A 140 14.61 11.03 -6.79
N SER A 141 15.49 11.15 -5.80
CA SER A 141 15.14 11.63 -4.45
C SER A 141 14.80 13.13 -4.39
N ASP A 142 15.22 13.96 -5.34
CA ASP A 142 14.93 15.40 -5.31
C ASP A 142 13.56 15.76 -5.92
N ASP A 143 12.97 14.81 -6.64
CA ASP A 143 11.67 14.91 -7.29
C ASP A 143 10.65 14.11 -6.47
N TYR A 144 9.73 14.78 -5.79
CA TYR A 144 8.78 14.11 -4.90
C TYR A 144 7.49 14.91 -4.70
N VAL A 145 6.47 14.25 -4.18
CA VAL A 145 5.17 14.87 -3.85
C VAL A 145 4.72 14.47 -2.46
N GLY A 146 3.97 15.35 -1.84
CA GLY A 146 3.50 15.15 -0.48
C GLY A 146 2.35 16.08 -0.11
N TYR A 147 1.99 16.11 1.17
CA TYR A 147 1.01 17.07 1.68
C TYR A 147 1.44 17.65 3.02
N LYS A 148 0.95 18.85 3.30
CA LYS A 148 1.06 19.56 4.58
C LYS A 148 -0.30 19.72 5.21
N MET A 149 -0.37 19.43 6.50
CA MET A 149 -1.53 19.66 7.34
C MET A 149 -1.37 21.01 8.05
N ALA A 150 -2.43 21.83 8.03
CA ALA A 150 -2.45 23.08 8.78
C ALA A 150 -2.51 22.81 10.28
N THR A 151 -1.66 23.51 11.04
CA THR A 151 -1.57 23.42 12.49
C THR A 151 -2.84 23.94 13.19
N ALA A 152 -3.51 24.93 12.60
CA ALA A 152 -4.77 25.47 13.10
C ALA A 152 -5.97 24.82 12.39
N PRO A 153 -6.99 24.33 13.13
CA PRO A 153 -8.19 23.82 12.51
C PRO A 153 -9.01 24.96 11.90
N TYR A 154 -9.70 24.62 10.82
CA TYR A 154 -10.87 25.33 10.30
C TYR A 154 -12.06 25.09 11.22
N LYS A 155 -12.67 26.17 11.76
CA LYS A 155 -13.62 26.10 12.87
C LYS A 155 -15.09 26.36 12.53
N SER A 156 -15.44 26.83 11.33
CA SER A 156 -16.83 27.24 11.06
C SER A 156 -17.84 26.11 11.25
N ASP A 157 -17.44 24.85 11.00
CA ASP A 157 -18.34 23.67 11.02
C ASP A 157 -17.68 22.37 11.57
N GLY A 158 -16.53 22.47 12.25
CA GLY A 158 -15.83 21.30 12.81
C GLY A 158 -14.40 21.59 13.25
N TYR A 159 -13.60 20.53 13.42
CA TYR A 159 -12.16 20.59 13.69
C TYR A 159 -11.35 20.12 12.47
N TYR A 160 -11.66 20.66 11.29
CA TYR A 160 -10.98 20.20 10.07
C TYR A 160 -9.60 20.83 9.96
N HIS A 161 -8.57 20.01 9.80
CA HIS A 161 -7.21 20.48 9.49
C HIS A 161 -6.98 20.42 7.98
N VAL A 162 -6.84 21.60 7.38
CA VAL A 162 -6.60 21.78 5.93
C VAL A 162 -5.41 20.94 5.51
N ARG A 163 -5.54 20.21 4.40
CA ARG A 163 -4.45 19.42 3.82
C ARG A 163 -4.17 19.91 2.42
N THR A 164 -2.95 20.40 2.23
CA THR A 164 -2.49 20.99 0.97
C THR A 164 -1.38 20.13 0.41
N ALA A 165 -1.61 19.59 -0.79
CA ALA A 165 -0.60 18.89 -1.56
C ALA A 165 0.56 19.85 -1.94
N PHE A 166 1.76 19.31 -2.11
CA PHE A 166 2.91 20.00 -2.67
C PHE A 166 3.67 19.07 -3.61
N ALA A 167 4.45 19.66 -4.51
CA ALA A 167 5.47 19.00 -5.31
C ALA A 167 6.82 19.63 -5.01
N SER A 168 7.88 18.83 -5.05
CA SER A 168 9.27 19.28 -5.08
C SER A 168 9.91 18.74 -6.36
N VAL A 169 10.61 19.61 -7.08
CA VAL A 169 11.41 19.25 -8.25
C VAL A 169 12.78 19.87 -8.08
N ALA A 170 13.83 19.06 -8.14
CA ALA A 170 15.21 19.52 -7.87
C ALA A 170 15.32 20.35 -6.56
N GLY A 171 14.54 19.98 -5.53
CA GLY A 171 14.48 20.67 -4.24
C GLY A 171 13.66 21.97 -4.19
N ASN A 172 13.08 22.43 -5.31
CA ASN A 172 12.15 23.56 -5.32
C ASN A 172 10.72 23.09 -5.04
N GLN A 173 10.12 23.56 -3.95
CA GLN A 173 8.80 23.12 -3.50
C GLN A 173 7.70 24.12 -3.87
N VAL A 174 6.60 23.63 -4.44
CA VAL A 174 5.41 24.43 -4.76
C VAL A 174 4.12 23.79 -4.24
N ASP A 175 3.16 24.62 -3.85
CA ASP A 175 1.85 24.17 -3.38
C ASP A 175 0.94 23.76 -4.55
N LEU A 176 0.26 22.63 -4.37
CA LEU A 176 -0.71 22.06 -5.31
C LEU A 176 -2.12 22.24 -4.73
N ASN A 177 -2.67 23.44 -4.89
CA ASN A 177 -3.97 23.79 -4.33
C ASN A 177 -5.13 23.00 -4.96
N ALA A 178 -6.20 22.83 -4.18
CA ALA A 178 -7.47 22.27 -4.65
C ALA A 178 -8.28 23.28 -5.48
N LYS A 179 -9.31 22.79 -6.16
CA LYS A 179 -10.29 23.65 -6.85
C LYS A 179 -11.26 24.31 -5.86
N PHE A 180 -11.66 23.58 -4.83
CA PHE A 180 -12.56 24.07 -3.80
C PHE A 180 -11.80 24.76 -2.67
N THR A 181 -12.34 25.86 -2.17
CA THR A 181 -11.79 26.60 -1.03
C THR A 181 -12.81 26.67 0.10
N LEU A 182 -12.35 26.59 1.33
CA LEU A 182 -13.15 26.87 2.52
C LEU A 182 -13.04 28.36 2.88
N THR A 183 -13.99 28.89 3.66
CA THR A 183 -13.95 30.29 4.13
C THR A 183 -13.74 30.30 5.64
N ASN A 184 -12.56 30.70 6.10
CA ASN A 184 -12.21 30.65 7.52
C ASN A 184 -13.01 31.66 8.37
N ASP A 185 -12.83 31.63 9.69
CA ASP A 185 -13.54 32.51 10.64
C ASP A 185 -13.28 34.02 10.39
N SER A 186 -12.18 34.37 9.73
CA SER A 186 -11.85 35.75 9.32
C SER A 186 -12.43 36.12 7.95
N GLY A 187 -13.26 35.27 7.35
CA GLY A 187 -13.86 35.48 6.02
C GLY A 187 -12.91 35.31 4.85
N SER A 188 -11.71 34.77 5.07
CA SER A 188 -10.69 34.56 4.04
C SER A 188 -10.79 33.17 3.43
N ALA A 189 -10.61 33.07 2.11
CA ALA A 189 -10.55 31.80 1.43
C ALA A 189 -9.26 31.05 1.78
N VAL A 190 -9.38 29.77 2.15
CA VAL A 190 -8.27 28.85 2.41
C VAL A 190 -8.43 27.60 1.56
N ASN A 191 -7.33 26.91 1.27
CA ASN A 191 -7.39 25.62 0.58
C ASN A 191 -8.31 24.65 1.37
N SER A 192 -8.95 23.72 0.67
CA SER A 192 -9.74 22.67 1.31
C SER A 192 -8.90 21.41 1.49
N LEU A 193 -8.97 20.49 0.52
CA LEU A 193 -8.28 19.21 0.51
C LEU A 193 -7.65 18.98 -0.87
N SER A 194 -6.33 18.85 -0.91
CA SER A 194 -5.59 18.30 -2.04
C SER A 194 -4.57 17.30 -1.54
N LEU A 195 -4.47 16.13 -2.21
CA LEU A 195 -3.51 15.08 -1.88
C LEU A 195 -2.90 14.50 -3.16
N PRO A 196 -1.56 14.35 -3.25
CA PRO A 196 -0.93 13.70 -4.38
C PRO A 196 -0.71 12.20 -4.10
N ASN A 197 -0.81 11.40 -5.16
CA ASN A 197 -0.60 9.95 -5.12
C ASN A 197 0.65 9.52 -5.90
N SER A 198 1.01 10.25 -6.95
CA SER A 198 2.21 9.95 -7.74
C SER A 198 2.71 11.16 -8.52
N MET A 199 3.97 11.11 -8.92
CA MET A 199 4.62 12.06 -9.80
C MET A 199 5.24 11.30 -10.97
N THR A 200 5.13 11.86 -12.17
CA THR A 200 5.73 11.29 -13.37
C THR A 200 6.35 12.42 -14.19
N LYS A 201 7.61 12.25 -14.55
CA LYS A 201 8.26 13.13 -15.52
C LYS A 201 7.88 12.69 -16.93
N LEU A 202 7.40 13.64 -17.74
CA LEU A 202 7.09 13.44 -19.14
C LEU A 202 7.77 14.55 -19.95
N ASP A 203 8.79 14.18 -20.72
CA ASP A 203 9.72 15.11 -21.36
C ASP A 203 10.27 16.16 -20.37
N ASP A 204 10.05 17.45 -20.66
CA ASP A 204 10.47 18.59 -19.84
C ASP A 204 9.43 18.98 -18.79
N ARG A 205 8.45 18.12 -18.47
CA ARG A 205 7.33 18.43 -17.57
C ARG A 205 7.21 17.41 -16.44
N TYR A 206 6.58 17.84 -15.35
CA TYR A 206 6.16 16.95 -14.28
C TYR A 206 4.64 16.92 -14.22
N ILE A 207 4.07 15.72 -14.15
CA ILE A 207 2.63 15.52 -13.96
C ILE A 207 2.45 14.83 -12.62
N VAL A 208 1.65 15.45 -11.75
CA VAL A 208 1.29 14.91 -10.44
C VAL A 208 -0.15 14.43 -10.51
N ALA A 209 -0.37 13.14 -10.27
CA ALA A 209 -1.71 12.58 -10.14
C ALA A 209 -2.14 12.58 -8.68
N GLY A 210 -3.41 12.86 -8.42
CA GLY A 210 -3.94 12.84 -7.06
C GLY A 210 -5.44 13.05 -6.97
N THR A 211 -5.86 13.65 -5.87
CA THR A 211 -7.26 13.95 -5.57
C THR A 211 -7.41 15.35 -4.99
N VAL A 212 -8.54 15.99 -5.32
CA VAL A 212 -8.93 17.29 -4.76
C VAL A 212 -10.38 17.27 -4.34
N ALA A 213 -10.70 18.01 -3.28
CA ALA A 213 -12.09 18.35 -3.00
C ALA A 213 -12.65 19.29 -4.08
N VAL A 214 -13.90 19.04 -4.47
CA VAL A 214 -14.67 19.91 -5.37
C VAL A 214 -15.83 20.59 -4.67
N THR A 215 -16.35 19.98 -3.60
CA THR A 215 -17.39 20.52 -2.71
C THR A 215 -17.27 19.87 -1.34
N ALA A 216 -17.88 20.49 -0.32
CA ALA A 216 -18.20 19.77 0.91
C ALA A 216 -19.19 18.62 0.59
N GLY A 217 -19.04 17.47 1.26
CA GLY A 217 -19.87 16.31 0.99
C GLY A 217 -21.34 16.48 1.39
N SER A 218 -22.22 15.73 0.74
CA SER A 218 -23.68 15.71 0.96
C SER A 218 -24.11 15.37 2.40
N ASP A 219 -25.37 15.68 2.76
CA ASP A 219 -26.04 15.41 4.05
C ASP A 219 -25.20 15.63 5.32
N SER A 220 -24.51 16.77 5.42
CA SER A 220 -23.63 17.08 6.56
C SER A 220 -22.44 16.13 6.71
N SER A 221 -21.99 15.43 5.65
CA SER A 221 -20.81 14.54 5.68
C SER A 221 -19.59 15.23 6.25
N PHE A 222 -19.33 16.46 5.82
CA PHE A 222 -18.23 17.27 6.32
C PHE A 222 -18.33 17.42 7.85
N LYS A 223 -19.48 17.89 8.34
CA LYS A 223 -19.75 18.06 9.76
C LYS A 223 -19.72 16.74 10.52
N ASN A 224 -20.17 15.62 9.95
CA ASN A 224 -20.13 14.32 10.65
C ASN A 224 -18.71 13.76 10.72
N CYS A 225 -17.90 13.95 9.67
CA CYS A 225 -16.49 13.58 9.67
C CYS A 225 -15.67 14.44 10.66
N TYR A 226 -15.95 15.74 10.78
CA TYR A 226 -15.12 16.68 11.57
C TYR A 226 -15.79 17.29 12.81
N GLY A 227 -17.03 16.92 13.13
CA GLY A 227 -17.89 17.56 14.15
C GLY A 227 -17.65 17.17 15.61
N GLY A 228 -16.47 16.61 15.93
CA GLY A 228 -15.95 16.55 17.30
C GLY A 228 -16.65 15.64 18.30
N ASN A 229 -17.64 14.81 17.93
CA ASN A 229 -18.15 13.77 18.84
C ASN A 229 -17.29 12.51 18.72
N SER A 230 -16.37 12.34 19.67
CA SER A 230 -15.48 11.19 19.81
C SER A 230 -16.18 9.89 20.25
N ASP A 231 -17.36 10.01 20.85
CA ASP A 231 -17.99 8.92 21.60
C ASP A 231 -18.92 8.05 20.74
N LYS A 232 -19.02 8.35 19.44
CA LYS A 232 -19.87 7.63 18.49
C LYS A 232 -19.02 6.84 17.50
N SER A 233 -18.91 5.53 17.75
CA SER A 233 -18.39 4.56 16.78
C SER A 233 -19.10 4.74 15.43
N GLY A 234 -18.33 4.98 14.36
CA GLY A 234 -18.86 5.02 12.99
C GLY A 234 -18.92 6.39 12.31
N HIS A 235 -18.68 7.51 13.00
CA HIS A 235 -18.63 8.83 12.32
C HIS A 235 -17.49 8.95 11.30
N PHE A 236 -16.44 8.13 11.44
CA PHE A 236 -15.38 8.02 10.44
C PHE A 236 -15.90 7.59 9.06
N THR A 237 -17.04 6.89 8.98
CA THR A 237 -17.61 6.42 7.69
C THR A 237 -18.06 7.56 6.77
N TYR A 238 -18.22 8.77 7.32
CA TYR A 238 -18.50 10.01 6.57
C TYR A 238 -17.24 10.69 6.02
N CYS A 239 -16.05 10.22 6.39
CA CYS A 239 -14.80 10.76 5.87
C CYS A 239 -14.55 10.30 4.42
N PRO A 240 -13.97 11.14 3.53
CA PRO A 240 -13.26 12.40 3.80
C PRO A 240 -14.13 13.62 4.16
N GLY A 241 -15.46 13.51 4.11
CA GLY A 241 -16.35 14.64 4.36
C GLY A 241 -16.43 15.62 3.18
N PHE A 242 -15.78 15.31 2.07
CA PHE A 242 -15.77 16.07 0.83
C PHE A 242 -16.17 15.18 -0.33
N ASP A 243 -16.85 15.76 -1.31
CA ASP A 243 -16.87 15.16 -2.63
C ASP A 243 -15.53 15.44 -3.30
N THR A 244 -14.88 14.40 -3.82
CA THR A 244 -13.51 14.47 -4.33
C THR A 244 -13.44 14.01 -5.76
N GLN A 245 -12.60 14.66 -6.57
CA GLN A 245 -12.38 14.30 -7.96
C GLN A 245 -10.92 13.91 -8.22
N ALA A 246 -10.72 13.05 -9.22
CA ALA A 246 -9.40 12.77 -9.77
C ALA A 246 -8.79 14.08 -10.32
N ALA A 247 -7.54 14.33 -9.98
CA ALA A 247 -6.85 15.57 -10.30
C ALA A 247 -5.46 15.29 -10.89
N PHE A 248 -5.05 16.17 -11.80
CA PHE A 248 -3.70 16.22 -12.33
C PHE A 248 -3.17 17.66 -12.21
N TRP A 249 -1.97 17.82 -11.68
CA TRP A 249 -1.23 19.07 -11.75
C TRP A 249 -0.10 18.92 -12.75
N VAL A 250 0.00 19.84 -13.71
CA VAL A 250 1.14 19.92 -14.64
C VAL A 250 2.06 21.04 -14.18
N LEU A 251 3.31 20.70 -13.92
CA LEU A 251 4.38 21.65 -13.60
C LEU A 251 5.29 21.83 -14.83
N ASP A 252 5.99 22.96 -14.89
CA ASP A 252 7.05 23.18 -15.89
C ASP A 252 8.34 22.42 -15.56
N SER A 253 9.39 22.62 -16.37
CA SER A 253 10.67 21.91 -16.23
C SER A 253 11.42 22.26 -14.94
N SER A 254 11.14 23.43 -14.36
CA SER A 254 11.63 23.87 -13.05
C SER A 254 10.76 23.39 -11.88
N GLY A 255 9.64 22.72 -12.16
CA GLY A 255 8.66 22.34 -11.14
C GLY A 255 7.82 23.49 -10.63
N ASP A 256 7.70 24.58 -11.39
CA ASP A 256 6.91 25.75 -11.04
C ASP A 256 5.56 25.77 -11.79
N ASN A 257 4.76 26.80 -11.47
CA ASN A 257 3.53 27.16 -12.18
C ASN A 257 2.51 26.02 -12.30
N PRO A 258 2.14 25.33 -11.20
CA PRO A 258 1.28 24.17 -11.24
C PRO A 258 -0.09 24.49 -11.86
N GLN A 259 -0.44 23.80 -12.93
CA GLN A 259 -1.73 23.91 -13.60
C GLN A 259 -2.61 22.73 -13.23
N LEU A 260 -3.69 22.99 -12.48
CA LEU A 260 -4.65 21.97 -12.07
C LEU A 260 -5.69 21.68 -13.15
N THR A 261 -5.84 20.40 -13.50
CA THR A 261 -6.99 19.87 -14.23
C THR A 261 -7.71 18.83 -13.36
N VAL A 262 -9.03 18.95 -13.26
CA VAL A 262 -9.90 18.04 -12.47
C VAL A 262 -10.81 17.27 -13.41
N ALA A 263 -11.06 15.99 -13.12
CA ALA A 263 -12.00 15.17 -13.87
C ALA A 263 -13.38 15.85 -13.93
N PRO A 264 -14.03 15.89 -15.11
CA PRO A 264 -15.25 16.66 -15.29
C PRO A 264 -16.48 16.01 -14.65
N SER A 265 -16.44 14.70 -14.41
CA SER A 265 -17.54 13.94 -13.83
C SER A 265 -17.05 12.65 -13.16
N TYR A 266 -17.91 12.08 -12.32
CA TYR A 266 -17.78 10.70 -11.89
C TYR A 266 -18.16 9.72 -13.01
N TYR A 267 -17.72 8.47 -12.89
CA TYR A 267 -18.17 7.36 -13.72
C TYR A 267 -19.70 7.22 -13.70
N ARG A 268 -20.30 7.30 -12.50
CA ARG A 268 -21.75 7.53 -12.32
C ARG A 268 -21.94 8.47 -11.16
N ALA A 269 -22.48 9.65 -11.44
CA ALA A 269 -22.77 10.66 -10.43
C ALA A 269 -24.09 10.33 -9.69
N ASP A 270 -24.09 10.49 -8.37
CA ASP A 270 -25.28 10.51 -7.52
C ASP A 270 -25.09 11.48 -6.35
N ASN A 271 -25.82 12.58 -6.38
CA ASN A 271 -25.75 13.63 -5.36
C ASN A 271 -26.32 13.21 -3.99
N SER A 272 -26.93 12.02 -3.88
CA SER A 272 -27.43 11.46 -2.62
C SER A 272 -26.39 10.66 -1.84
N VAL A 273 -25.20 10.44 -2.41
CA VAL A 273 -24.10 9.72 -1.77
C VAL A 273 -22.88 10.62 -1.59
N LEU A 274 -21.95 10.23 -0.71
CA LEU A 274 -20.62 10.85 -0.67
C LEU A 274 -19.80 10.34 -1.86
N GLU A 275 -19.46 11.24 -2.78
CA GLU A 275 -18.82 10.88 -4.05
C GLU A 275 -17.31 11.04 -3.97
N THR A 276 -16.58 9.97 -4.28
CA THR A 276 -15.11 9.98 -4.19
C THR A 276 -14.46 9.48 -5.46
N ALA A 277 -13.39 10.16 -5.87
CA ALA A 277 -12.55 9.80 -6.98
C ALA A 277 -11.11 10.31 -6.77
N ALA A 278 -10.15 9.57 -7.31
CA ALA A 278 -8.74 9.94 -7.30
C ALA A 278 -8.03 9.37 -8.53
N ALA A 279 -6.99 10.05 -8.98
CA ALA A 279 -5.99 9.50 -9.87
C ALA A 279 -4.81 8.99 -9.03
N THR A 280 -4.34 7.78 -9.31
CA THR A 280 -3.26 7.09 -8.57
C THR A 280 -1.97 7.01 -9.36
N GLY A 281 -2.07 6.98 -10.70
CA GLY A 281 -0.91 6.90 -11.58
C GLY A 281 -1.22 7.29 -13.01
N LEU A 282 -0.18 7.44 -13.82
CA LEU A 282 -0.28 7.69 -15.25
C LEU A 282 0.89 7.05 -16.01
N ALA A 283 0.67 6.72 -17.28
CA ALA A 283 1.72 6.26 -18.18
C ALA A 283 1.33 6.52 -19.64
N GLU A 284 2.32 6.57 -20.52
CA GLU A 284 2.10 6.59 -21.96
C GLU A 284 2.01 5.18 -22.53
N TYR A 285 0.97 4.91 -23.33
CA TYR A 285 0.82 3.65 -24.06
C TYR A 285 0.37 3.94 -25.49
N ASN A 286 1.08 3.40 -26.48
CA ASN A 286 0.83 3.63 -27.91
C ASN A 286 0.70 5.13 -28.28
N GLY A 287 1.57 5.98 -27.71
CA GLY A 287 1.60 7.42 -27.97
C GLY A 287 0.41 8.19 -27.38
N LYS A 288 -0.34 7.60 -26.44
CA LYS A 288 -1.41 8.26 -25.70
C LYS A 288 -1.13 8.20 -24.22
N LEU A 289 -1.45 9.28 -23.52
CA LEU A 289 -1.34 9.36 -22.07
C LEU A 289 -2.60 8.75 -21.43
N TYR A 290 -2.40 7.85 -20.46
CA TYR A 290 -3.48 7.24 -19.69
C TYR A 290 -3.28 7.52 -18.21
N GLY A 291 -4.31 8.07 -17.57
CA GLY A 291 -4.40 8.14 -16.11
C GLY A 291 -5.23 6.99 -15.58
N VAL A 292 -4.93 6.49 -14.37
CA VAL A 292 -5.72 5.46 -13.70
C VAL A 292 -6.06 5.83 -12.27
N GLY A 293 -7.10 5.21 -11.73
CA GLY A 293 -7.49 5.40 -10.34
C GLY A 293 -8.86 4.80 -10.05
N TYR A 294 -9.69 5.55 -9.34
CA TYR A 294 -11.05 5.14 -9.02
C TYR A 294 -12.05 6.30 -9.13
N SER A 295 -13.31 5.97 -9.33
CA SER A 295 -14.41 6.94 -9.38
C SER A 295 -15.71 6.39 -8.77
N SER A 296 -16.56 7.29 -8.27
CA SER A 296 -17.90 6.97 -7.74
C SER A 296 -18.79 6.22 -8.75
N THR A 297 -19.57 5.25 -8.27
CA THR A 297 -20.58 4.49 -9.04
C THR A 297 -22.03 4.83 -8.72
N GLY A 298 -22.28 5.68 -7.72
CA GLY A 298 -23.61 6.25 -7.42
C GLY A 298 -24.76 5.30 -7.05
N GLU A 299 -24.59 3.98 -6.87
CA GLU A 299 -25.76 3.08 -6.92
C GLU A 299 -25.93 2.01 -5.82
N ALA A 300 -25.16 2.01 -4.74
CA ALA A 300 -25.39 0.98 -3.70
C ALA A 300 -26.66 1.22 -2.84
N GLY A 301 -27.19 2.45 -2.84
CA GLY A 301 -28.39 2.87 -2.09
C GLY A 301 -28.50 4.40 -2.00
N SER A 302 -29.57 4.91 -1.36
CA SER A 302 -29.91 6.35 -1.32
C SER A 302 -29.44 7.08 -0.05
N SER A 303 -28.29 6.67 0.50
CA SER A 303 -27.73 7.30 1.69
C SER A 303 -26.35 7.79 1.39
N THR A 304 -25.93 8.87 2.05
CA THR A 304 -24.56 9.39 1.99
C THR A 304 -23.48 8.28 2.14
N LEU A 305 -23.73 7.27 2.98
CA LEU A 305 -22.80 6.16 3.23
C LEU A 305 -22.79 5.07 2.14
N SER A 306 -23.69 5.17 1.17
CA SER A 306 -23.86 4.22 0.07
C SER A 306 -22.88 4.45 -1.09
N GLY A 307 -22.05 5.49 -1.07
CA GLY A 307 -21.05 5.72 -2.10
C GLY A 307 -20.12 4.50 -2.27
N ARG A 308 -19.89 4.07 -3.51
CA ARG A 308 -18.96 3.00 -3.90
C ARG A 308 -18.05 3.50 -5.01
N ASN A 309 -16.88 2.86 -5.15
CA ASN A 309 -15.89 3.24 -6.14
C ASN A 309 -15.65 2.09 -7.11
N VAL A 310 -15.41 2.42 -8.36
CA VAL A 310 -14.96 1.49 -9.39
C VAL A 310 -13.60 1.92 -9.92
N ALA A 311 -12.74 0.94 -10.22
CA ALA A 311 -11.49 1.17 -10.92
C ALA A 311 -11.76 1.73 -12.32
N VAL A 312 -11.05 2.81 -12.68
CA VAL A 312 -11.22 3.51 -13.94
C VAL A 312 -9.87 3.88 -14.56
N TYR A 313 -9.91 4.18 -15.85
CA TYR A 313 -8.83 4.84 -16.57
C TYR A 313 -9.40 5.96 -17.45
N TRP A 314 -8.58 6.99 -17.65
CA TRP A 314 -8.90 8.15 -18.49
C TRP A 314 -7.90 8.23 -19.64
N ASP A 315 -8.40 8.47 -20.84
CA ASP A 315 -7.58 9.00 -21.92
C ASP A 315 -7.24 10.45 -21.57
N LEU A 316 -5.96 10.81 -21.62
CA LEU A 316 -5.49 12.16 -21.32
C LEU A 316 -4.79 12.75 -22.54
N THR A 317 -4.85 14.07 -22.68
CA THR A 317 -4.11 14.80 -23.70
C THR A 317 -3.37 15.94 -23.03
N LEU A 318 -2.06 15.99 -23.25
CA LEU A 318 -1.21 17.11 -22.83
C LEU A 318 -1.01 18.05 -24.02
N SER A 319 -1.41 19.31 -23.86
CA SER A 319 -1.17 20.37 -24.85
C SER A 319 -0.55 21.56 -24.14
N GLY A 320 0.75 21.78 -24.38
CA GLY A 320 1.54 22.75 -23.61
C GLY A 320 1.55 22.39 -22.12
N ASN A 321 1.07 23.31 -21.27
CA ASN A 321 1.02 23.14 -19.80
C ASN A 321 -0.35 22.63 -19.33
N THR A 322 -1.25 22.30 -20.24
CA THR A 322 -2.64 21.98 -19.90
C THR A 322 -2.93 20.52 -20.25
N LEU A 323 -3.38 19.78 -19.25
CA LEU A 323 -3.88 18.43 -19.41
C LEU A 323 -5.40 18.50 -19.58
N SER A 324 -5.96 17.69 -20.48
CA SER A 324 -7.40 17.55 -20.67
C SER A 324 -7.83 16.09 -20.60
N PHE A 325 -9.01 15.87 -20.03
CA PHE A 325 -9.65 14.56 -19.97
C PHE A 325 -10.36 14.23 -21.29
N GLY A 326 -10.07 13.06 -21.82
CA GLY A 326 -10.82 12.39 -22.89
C GLY A 326 -11.86 11.42 -22.33
N SER A 327 -11.93 10.21 -22.88
CA SER A 327 -12.88 9.19 -22.44
C SER A 327 -12.55 8.67 -21.04
N LEU A 328 -13.58 8.58 -20.20
CA LEU A 328 -13.56 7.83 -18.94
C LEU A 328 -14.07 6.41 -19.17
N SER A 329 -13.24 5.43 -18.84
CA SER A 329 -13.56 4.01 -18.98
C SER A 329 -13.45 3.28 -17.64
N LYS A 330 -14.41 2.39 -17.36
CA LYS A 330 -14.26 1.45 -16.24
C LYS A 330 -13.29 0.33 -16.60
N VAL A 331 -12.58 -0.18 -15.59
CA VAL A 331 -11.94 -1.50 -15.70
C VAL A 331 -13.04 -2.56 -15.55
N PRO A 332 -13.26 -3.42 -16.56
CA PRO A 332 -14.31 -4.44 -16.48
C PRO A 332 -13.91 -5.55 -15.50
N LEU A 333 -14.78 -5.85 -14.53
CA LEU A 333 -14.59 -6.94 -13.56
C LEU A 333 -15.61 -8.04 -13.80
N ALA A 334 -15.22 -9.30 -13.57
CA ALA A 334 -16.08 -10.47 -13.83
C ALA A 334 -17.38 -10.47 -13.00
N LEU A 335 -17.35 -9.90 -11.79
CA LEU A 335 -18.49 -9.80 -10.89
C LEU A 335 -19.29 -8.50 -11.06
N GLY A 336 -18.98 -7.71 -12.08
CA GLY A 336 -19.70 -6.48 -12.40
C GLY A 336 -19.23 -5.26 -11.59
N GLU A 337 -20.05 -4.21 -11.65
CA GLU A 337 -19.74 -2.91 -11.05
C GLU A 337 -20.00 -2.94 -9.52
N PRO A 338 -19.09 -2.37 -8.70
CA PRO A 338 -19.31 -2.24 -7.27
C PRO A 338 -20.62 -1.53 -6.91
N GLY A 339 -21.39 -2.15 -6.00
CA GLY A 339 -22.71 -1.67 -5.57
C GLY A 339 -23.90 -2.05 -6.46
N ARG A 340 -23.69 -2.66 -7.64
CA ARG A 340 -24.75 -3.06 -8.58
C ARG A 340 -24.98 -4.57 -8.64
N GLY A 341 -26.13 -4.97 -9.19
CA GLY A 341 -26.49 -6.37 -9.42
C GLY A 341 -26.69 -7.15 -8.11
N ASP A 342 -26.02 -8.29 -8.00
CA ASP A 342 -26.01 -9.13 -6.78
C ASP A 342 -25.18 -8.53 -5.62
N LYS A 343 -24.59 -7.35 -5.84
CA LYS A 343 -23.80 -6.59 -4.86
C LYS A 343 -22.61 -7.37 -4.27
N LYS A 344 -22.05 -8.33 -5.03
CA LYS A 344 -20.85 -9.09 -4.63
C LYS A 344 -19.65 -8.19 -4.36
N MET A 345 -19.49 -7.12 -5.15
CA MET A 345 -18.39 -6.18 -5.08
C MET A 345 -18.74 -4.93 -4.26
N ARG A 346 -17.85 -4.57 -3.32
CA ARG A 346 -17.97 -3.36 -2.51
C ARG A 346 -17.25 -2.19 -3.17
N HIS A 347 -15.97 -2.33 -3.48
CA HIS A 347 -15.18 -1.28 -4.17
C HIS A 347 -14.20 -1.92 -5.15
N SER A 348 -13.75 -1.16 -6.13
CA SER A 348 -12.51 -1.43 -6.86
C SER A 348 -11.76 -0.13 -7.15
N TRP A 349 -10.44 -0.25 -7.28
CA TRP A 349 -9.55 0.88 -7.58
C TRP A 349 -8.33 0.41 -8.36
N ALA A 350 -7.87 1.21 -9.32
CA ALA A 350 -6.59 1.00 -9.97
C ALA A 350 -5.47 1.71 -9.18
N ILE A 351 -4.30 1.08 -9.10
CA ILE A 351 -3.13 1.63 -8.38
C ILE A 351 -2.02 2.09 -9.32
N GLY A 352 -2.02 1.60 -10.58
CA GLY A 352 -0.95 1.90 -11.50
C GLY A 352 -1.21 1.39 -12.90
N VAL A 353 -0.51 2.00 -13.86
CA VAL A 353 -0.48 1.65 -15.27
C VAL A 353 0.96 1.76 -15.75
N ASN A 354 1.36 0.92 -16.70
CA ASN A 354 2.70 0.97 -17.28
C ASN A 354 2.68 1.27 -18.79
N SER A 355 3.87 1.44 -19.35
CA SER A 355 4.06 1.73 -20.78
C SER A 355 3.62 0.62 -21.75
N ALA A 356 3.41 -0.60 -21.25
CA ALA A 356 2.83 -1.72 -22.01
C ALA A 356 1.29 -1.75 -21.98
N GLY A 357 0.65 -0.78 -21.30
CA GLY A 357 -0.80 -0.63 -21.20
C GLY A 357 -1.45 -1.58 -20.18
N TYR A 358 -0.68 -2.20 -19.28
CA TYR A 358 -1.22 -2.99 -18.17
C TYR A 358 -1.63 -2.07 -17.03
N VAL A 359 -2.90 -2.14 -16.66
CA VAL A 359 -3.48 -1.52 -15.48
C VAL A 359 -3.59 -2.60 -14.40
N VAL A 360 -3.09 -2.28 -13.21
CA VAL A 360 -3.25 -3.14 -12.03
C VAL A 360 -3.99 -2.40 -10.94
N GLY A 361 -4.67 -3.16 -10.10
CA GLY A 361 -5.47 -2.60 -9.03
C GLY A 361 -6.03 -3.68 -8.14
N ASN A 362 -7.04 -3.30 -7.38
CA ASN A 362 -7.61 -4.11 -6.32
C ASN A 362 -9.14 -4.04 -6.35
N GLN A 363 -9.75 -5.11 -5.86
CA GLN A 363 -11.20 -5.24 -5.77
C GLN A 363 -11.58 -5.80 -4.40
N LEU A 364 -12.51 -5.15 -3.72
CA LEU A 364 -12.96 -5.51 -2.37
C LEU A 364 -14.35 -6.14 -2.42
N TYR A 365 -14.50 -7.29 -1.78
CA TYR A 365 -15.76 -8.02 -1.71
C TYR A 365 -16.70 -7.49 -0.62
N THR A 366 -18.00 -7.50 -0.90
CA THR A 366 -19.05 -7.30 0.10
C THR A 366 -19.40 -8.63 0.80
N THR A 367 -19.44 -9.71 0.03
CA THR A 367 -19.82 -11.04 0.50
C THR A 367 -18.62 -11.83 1.00
N ASN A 368 -18.83 -12.67 1.99
CA ASN A 368 -17.78 -13.55 2.48
C ASN A 368 -17.44 -14.61 1.42
N LYS A 369 -16.15 -14.79 1.13
CA LYS A 369 -15.60 -16.02 0.55
C LYS A 369 -14.99 -16.80 1.71
N ASN A 370 -15.48 -18.01 1.98
CA ASN A 370 -15.20 -18.74 3.23
C ASN A 370 -15.46 -17.86 4.49
N ARG A 371 -14.40 -17.52 5.24
CA ARG A 371 -14.44 -16.67 6.45
C ARG A 371 -13.68 -15.36 6.24
N ASN A 372 -13.72 -14.76 5.05
CA ASN A 372 -13.14 -13.43 4.79
C ASN A 372 -13.96 -12.63 3.78
N ARG A 373 -13.87 -11.31 3.81
CA ARG A 373 -14.27 -10.40 2.72
C ARG A 373 -13.01 -9.92 2.02
N PRO A 374 -12.46 -10.71 1.08
CA PRO A 374 -11.12 -10.45 0.60
C PRO A 374 -11.03 -9.15 -0.20
N THR A 375 -9.84 -8.54 -0.15
CA THR A 375 -9.37 -7.71 -1.26
C THR A 375 -8.57 -8.60 -2.19
N GLU A 376 -8.85 -8.57 -3.49
CA GLU A 376 -8.11 -9.33 -4.50
C GLU A 376 -7.52 -8.38 -5.55
N MET A 377 -6.29 -8.64 -5.99
CA MET A 377 -5.69 -7.84 -7.06
C MET A 377 -6.29 -8.22 -8.42
N PHE A 378 -6.34 -7.27 -9.34
CA PHE A 378 -6.69 -7.49 -10.74
C PHE A 378 -5.61 -6.97 -11.69
N VAL A 379 -5.61 -7.50 -12.91
CA VAL A 379 -4.77 -7.08 -14.02
C VAL A 379 -5.66 -6.91 -15.25
N TYR A 380 -5.57 -5.76 -15.91
CA TYR A 380 -6.30 -5.44 -17.13
C TYR A 380 -5.36 -4.83 -18.16
N LYS A 381 -5.56 -5.13 -19.44
CA LYS A 381 -4.80 -4.49 -20.52
C LYS A 381 -5.70 -3.55 -21.31
N ILE A 382 -5.28 -2.29 -21.44
CA ILE A 382 -6.04 -1.27 -22.18
C ILE A 382 -6.26 -1.72 -23.63
N GLY A 383 -7.51 -1.61 -24.07
CA GLY A 383 -7.94 -2.02 -25.41
C GLY A 383 -8.20 -3.52 -25.57
N GLN A 384 -7.95 -4.35 -24.54
CA GLN A 384 -8.32 -5.76 -24.57
C GLN A 384 -9.83 -5.93 -24.31
N SER A 385 -10.45 -6.80 -25.09
CA SER A 385 -11.83 -7.27 -24.86
C SER A 385 -11.89 -8.27 -23.70
N GLY A 386 -12.87 -8.12 -22.82
CA GLY A 386 -13.10 -9.04 -21.70
C GLY A 386 -12.84 -8.39 -20.34
N ASN A 387 -13.00 -9.19 -19.29
CA ASN A 387 -12.81 -8.76 -17.91
C ASN A 387 -11.33 -8.78 -17.52
N ALA A 388 -10.97 -7.99 -16.51
CA ALA A 388 -9.70 -8.09 -15.82
C ALA A 388 -9.50 -9.49 -15.25
N VAL A 389 -8.25 -9.95 -15.27
CA VAL A 389 -7.81 -11.22 -14.67
C VAL A 389 -7.59 -11.01 -13.19
N ILE A 390 -7.98 -11.98 -12.35
CA ILE A 390 -7.75 -12.00 -10.91
C ILE A 390 -6.71 -13.09 -10.61
N PRO A 391 -5.39 -12.78 -10.63
CA PRO A 391 -4.35 -13.81 -10.70
C PRO A 391 -4.27 -14.72 -9.47
N PHE A 392 -4.66 -14.20 -8.31
CA PHE A 392 -4.60 -14.90 -7.03
C PHE A 392 -5.99 -15.15 -6.44
N GLU A 393 -7.02 -15.24 -7.27
CA GLU A 393 -8.37 -15.57 -6.81
C GLU A 393 -8.33 -16.85 -5.96
N ASN A 394 -8.84 -16.75 -4.72
CA ASN A 394 -8.89 -17.88 -3.77
C ASN A 394 -7.54 -18.57 -3.52
N ALA A 395 -6.42 -17.86 -3.68
CA ALA A 395 -5.08 -18.38 -3.43
C ALA A 395 -4.38 -17.56 -2.34
N PRO A 396 -3.72 -18.20 -1.34
CA PRO A 396 -3.42 -19.63 -1.21
C PRO A 396 -4.61 -20.49 -0.73
N ALA A 397 -5.67 -19.87 -0.26
CA ALA A 397 -6.89 -20.53 0.17
C ALA A 397 -8.12 -19.67 -0.19
N GLU A 398 -9.31 -20.26 -0.16
CA GLU A 398 -10.55 -19.55 -0.43
C GLU A 398 -10.72 -18.33 0.49
N GLY A 399 -11.01 -17.17 -0.12
CA GLY A 399 -11.11 -15.90 0.59
C GLY A 399 -9.77 -15.33 1.07
N ALA A 400 -8.65 -15.72 0.46
CA ALA A 400 -7.38 -15.06 0.72
C ALA A 400 -7.34 -13.62 0.18
N ASN A 401 -6.68 -12.73 0.92
CA ASN A 401 -6.35 -11.39 0.41
C ASN A 401 -5.20 -11.45 -0.61
N SER A 402 -5.25 -10.59 -1.62
CA SER A 402 -4.12 -10.16 -2.44
C SER A 402 -4.30 -8.69 -2.81
N GLN A 403 -3.24 -7.90 -2.66
CA GLN A 403 -3.25 -6.47 -2.97
C GLN A 403 -2.03 -6.11 -3.82
N ALA A 404 -2.26 -5.53 -4.99
CA ALA A 404 -1.23 -4.89 -5.80
C ALA A 404 -0.95 -3.49 -5.27
N ALA A 405 0.32 -3.09 -5.29
CA ALA A 405 0.79 -1.82 -4.77
C ALA A 405 1.53 -0.97 -5.82
N ALA A 406 2.26 -1.59 -6.74
CA ALA A 406 2.96 -0.89 -7.83
C ALA A 406 3.20 -1.82 -9.03
N ILE A 407 3.45 -1.21 -10.20
CA ILE A 407 3.87 -1.88 -11.44
C ILE A 407 4.99 -1.06 -12.10
N ASN A 408 5.99 -1.73 -12.70
CA ASN A 408 7.02 -1.07 -13.51
C ASN A 408 6.82 -1.28 -15.03
N ASP A 409 7.69 -0.67 -15.82
CA ASP A 409 7.64 -0.73 -17.29
C ASP A 409 7.91 -2.13 -17.86
N HIS A 410 8.54 -3.03 -17.10
CA HIS A 410 8.72 -4.45 -17.46
C HIS A 410 7.52 -5.32 -17.11
N SER A 411 6.40 -4.70 -16.71
CA SER A 411 5.16 -5.37 -16.31
C SER A 411 5.30 -6.23 -15.05
N MET A 412 6.31 -5.95 -14.24
CA MET A 412 6.46 -6.56 -12.92
C MET A 412 5.63 -5.79 -11.90
N VAL A 413 4.80 -6.53 -11.17
CA VAL A 413 3.84 -6.05 -10.18
C VAL A 413 4.30 -6.53 -8.82
N VAL A 414 4.32 -5.62 -7.86
CA VAL A 414 4.60 -5.95 -6.45
C VAL A 414 3.37 -5.68 -5.58
N GLY A 415 3.32 -6.38 -4.47
CA GLY A 415 2.22 -6.28 -3.52
C GLY A 415 2.35 -7.30 -2.41
N TRP A 416 1.24 -7.58 -1.72
CA TRP A 416 1.19 -8.58 -0.66
C TRP A 416 -0.09 -9.40 -0.70
N ARG A 417 -0.05 -10.56 -0.04
CA ARG A 417 -1.17 -11.50 0.04
C ARG A 417 -1.15 -12.23 1.37
N ASP A 418 -2.25 -12.87 1.71
CA ASP A 418 -2.27 -13.79 2.86
C ASP A 418 -1.19 -14.88 2.68
N ALA A 419 -0.45 -15.13 3.75
CA ALA A 419 0.67 -16.08 3.76
C ALA A 419 0.20 -17.50 3.41
N ARG A 420 1.03 -18.24 2.67
CA ARG A 420 0.66 -19.53 2.03
C ARG A 420 0.30 -20.69 2.95
N ASN A 421 0.45 -20.47 4.26
CA ASN A 421 0.29 -21.45 5.31
C ASN A 421 -0.72 -21.02 6.40
N TYR A 422 -1.46 -19.92 6.19
CA TYR A 422 -2.41 -19.37 7.16
C TYR A 422 -3.85 -19.49 6.64
N THR A 423 -4.67 -20.31 7.30
CA THR A 423 -6.08 -20.53 6.95
C THR A 423 -7.07 -20.00 7.99
N SER A 424 -6.57 -19.59 9.17
CA SER A 424 -7.33 -19.04 10.30
C SER A 424 -8.13 -17.76 9.96
N PRO A 425 -9.18 -17.40 10.73
CA PRO A 425 -10.37 -16.72 10.21
C PRO A 425 -10.26 -15.19 10.09
N VAL A 426 -10.88 -14.57 9.07
CA VAL A 426 -11.02 -13.10 8.90
C VAL A 426 -12.50 -12.70 8.70
N VAL A 427 -13.39 -13.21 9.53
CA VAL A 427 -14.63 -12.55 9.95
C VAL A 427 -14.88 -13.17 11.31
N SER A 428 -15.10 -12.34 12.33
CA SER A 428 -15.18 -12.81 13.73
C SER A 428 -13.92 -13.53 14.22
N GLY A 429 -12.76 -13.20 13.62
CA GLY A 429 -11.46 -13.82 13.86
C GLY A 429 -10.35 -12.82 14.16
N THR A 430 -9.15 -13.09 13.66
CA THR A 430 -7.95 -12.23 13.77
C THR A 430 -7.36 -11.98 12.38
N ASN A 431 -6.50 -10.96 12.26
CA ASN A 431 -5.80 -10.73 11.00
C ASN A 431 -4.89 -11.91 10.63
N ARG A 432 -4.78 -12.19 9.32
CA ARG A 432 -3.84 -13.18 8.78
C ARG A 432 -2.48 -12.57 8.56
N LEU A 433 -1.44 -13.40 8.72
CA LEU A 433 -0.08 -13.03 8.32
C LEU A 433 -0.03 -12.74 6.82
N GLN A 434 0.75 -11.73 6.43
CA GLN A 434 0.96 -11.35 5.04
C GLN A 434 2.34 -11.79 4.53
N GLU A 435 2.44 -12.05 3.23
CA GLU A 435 3.67 -12.26 2.49
C GLU A 435 3.68 -11.35 1.25
N ALA A 436 4.84 -10.73 0.97
CA ALA A 436 5.00 -9.96 -0.25
C ALA A 436 5.16 -10.88 -1.47
N PHE A 437 4.63 -10.44 -2.62
CA PHE A 437 4.73 -11.17 -3.89
C PHE A 437 5.35 -10.30 -4.98
N LEU A 438 5.78 -11.00 -6.04
CA LEU A 438 6.17 -10.45 -7.32
C LEU A 438 5.39 -11.20 -8.41
N TYR A 439 4.81 -10.46 -9.35
CA TYR A 439 3.95 -11.01 -10.39
C TYR A 439 4.21 -10.34 -11.73
N ASN A 440 4.30 -11.09 -12.83
CA ASN A 440 4.42 -10.52 -14.17
C ASN A 440 3.04 -10.43 -14.83
N ALA A 441 2.57 -9.21 -15.10
CA ALA A 441 1.28 -8.94 -15.72
C ALA A 441 1.15 -9.43 -17.17
N ALA A 442 2.26 -9.55 -17.89
CA ALA A 442 2.29 -10.05 -19.26
C ALA A 442 2.30 -11.59 -19.34
N SER A 443 3.08 -12.26 -18.50
CA SER A 443 3.24 -13.73 -18.55
C SER A 443 2.34 -14.50 -17.58
N GLY A 444 1.82 -13.85 -16.53
CA GLY A 444 1.09 -14.51 -15.45
C GLY A 444 1.97 -15.25 -14.44
N SER A 445 3.30 -15.15 -14.55
CA SER A 445 4.23 -15.78 -13.62
C SER A 445 4.21 -15.08 -12.27
N ALA A 446 4.29 -15.85 -11.18
CA ALA A 446 4.20 -15.34 -9.82
C ALA A 446 5.26 -15.97 -8.90
N TRP A 447 5.79 -15.17 -7.99
CA TRP A 447 6.77 -15.59 -6.99
C TRP A 447 6.45 -14.94 -5.65
N TYR A 448 6.77 -15.62 -4.56
CA TYR A 448 6.83 -14.99 -3.24
C TYR A 448 8.21 -14.37 -3.06
N LEU A 449 8.28 -13.13 -2.56
CA LEU A 449 9.58 -12.47 -2.37
C LEU A 449 10.44 -13.20 -1.35
N ASN A 450 9.84 -13.86 -0.35
CA ASN A 450 10.56 -14.67 0.63
C ASN A 450 11.33 -15.84 -0.01
N ASP A 451 10.87 -16.37 -1.15
CA ASP A 451 11.55 -17.48 -1.85
C ASP A 451 12.73 -16.99 -2.72
N LEU A 452 12.86 -15.68 -2.90
CA LEU A 452 13.84 -15.05 -3.80
C LEU A 452 15.02 -14.41 -3.05
N ILE A 453 14.99 -14.45 -1.71
CA ILE A 453 16.03 -13.89 -0.82
C ILE A 453 16.95 -14.97 -0.23
N CYS A 454 16.69 -16.24 -0.53
CA CYS A 454 17.52 -17.36 -0.09
C CYS A 454 18.35 -17.94 -1.25
N GLY A 455 19.59 -18.30 -0.94
CA GLY A 455 20.48 -19.02 -1.82
C GLY A 455 20.66 -20.49 -1.42
N LYS A 456 21.64 -21.15 -2.02
CA LYS A 456 22.13 -22.48 -1.63
C LYS A 456 23.63 -22.43 -1.35
N SER A 457 24.09 -23.11 -0.31
CA SER A 457 25.52 -23.31 -0.05
C SER A 457 26.16 -24.25 -1.09
N ASP A 458 27.49 -24.39 -1.05
CA ASP A 458 28.23 -25.37 -1.86
C ASP A 458 27.79 -26.83 -1.62
N SER A 459 27.22 -27.09 -0.44
CA SER A 459 26.62 -28.39 -0.07
C SER A 459 25.15 -28.53 -0.53
N GLY A 460 24.62 -27.55 -1.27
CA GLY A 460 23.22 -27.50 -1.71
C GLY A 460 22.21 -27.17 -0.61
N SER A 461 22.66 -26.83 0.61
CA SER A 461 21.79 -26.52 1.75
C SER A 461 21.20 -25.11 1.61
N LYS A 462 19.93 -24.94 2.01
CA LYS A 462 19.27 -23.63 2.02
C LYS A 462 20.06 -22.64 2.87
N ASN A 463 20.40 -21.49 2.31
CA ASN A 463 21.02 -20.38 3.03
C ASN A 463 20.17 -19.11 2.89
N CYS A 464 19.50 -18.73 3.97
CA CYS A 464 18.63 -17.54 4.02
C CYS A 464 19.22 -16.42 4.87
N ALA A 465 20.41 -16.59 5.44
CA ALA A 465 21.08 -15.49 6.11
C ALA A 465 21.56 -14.50 5.04
N VAL A 466 21.16 -13.24 5.16
CA VAL A 466 21.63 -12.19 4.25
C VAL A 466 23.13 -12.02 4.47
N GLN A 467 23.91 -12.27 3.43
CA GLN A 467 25.37 -12.43 3.53
C GLN A 467 26.08 -11.23 4.16
N SER A 468 25.59 -10.01 3.92
CA SER A 468 26.19 -8.77 4.45
C SER A 468 25.95 -8.55 5.95
N SER A 469 24.86 -9.06 6.52
CA SER A 469 24.44 -8.78 7.90
C SER A 469 24.36 -10.02 8.80
N GLY A 470 24.30 -11.22 8.21
CA GLY A 470 24.02 -12.48 8.91
C GLY A 470 22.59 -12.57 9.47
N LYS A 471 21.69 -11.65 9.10
CA LYS A 471 20.31 -11.59 9.61
C LYS A 471 19.33 -12.35 8.71
N TYR A 472 18.15 -12.62 9.26
CA TYR A 472 17.06 -13.34 8.60
C TYR A 472 15.85 -12.42 8.45
N TYR A 473 15.08 -12.57 7.38
CA TYR A 473 13.99 -11.64 7.05
C TYR A 473 12.71 -12.37 6.67
N HIS A 474 11.56 -11.80 7.06
CA HIS A 474 10.24 -12.12 6.52
C HIS A 474 9.68 -10.88 5.81
N ILE A 475 9.66 -10.91 4.48
CA ILE A 475 9.18 -9.81 3.62
C ILE A 475 7.65 -9.84 3.61
N THR A 476 7.05 -8.78 4.14
CA THR A 476 5.60 -8.73 4.43
C THR A 476 4.84 -7.88 3.44
N TYR A 477 5.34 -6.68 3.15
CA TYR A 477 4.67 -5.70 2.28
C TYR A 477 5.67 -5.18 1.26
N ALA A 478 5.39 -5.32 -0.03
CA ALA A 478 6.14 -4.65 -1.09
C ALA A 478 5.26 -3.53 -1.67
N ASN A 479 5.75 -2.29 -1.64
CA ASN A 479 4.95 -1.10 -1.95
C ASN A 479 5.46 -0.31 -3.16
N GLY A 480 6.68 -0.57 -3.63
CA GLY A 480 7.25 0.11 -4.78
C GLY A 480 8.15 -0.80 -5.58
N ILE A 481 8.18 -0.60 -6.89
CA ILE A 481 9.12 -1.23 -7.81
C ILE A 481 9.64 -0.18 -8.79
N SER A 482 10.96 -0.08 -8.88
CA SER A 482 11.66 0.85 -9.75
C SER A 482 11.78 0.30 -11.18
N ALA A 483 12.32 1.12 -12.09
CA ALA A 483 12.49 0.74 -13.49
C ALA A 483 13.38 -0.51 -13.65
N ASP A 484 14.49 -0.59 -12.90
CA ASP A 484 15.43 -1.71 -12.97
C ASP A 484 14.92 -3.00 -12.28
N GLY A 485 13.79 -2.92 -11.59
CA GLY A 485 13.19 -4.02 -10.84
C GLY A 485 13.61 -4.07 -9.36
N SER A 486 14.32 -3.07 -8.83
CA SER A 486 14.54 -2.93 -7.38
C SER A 486 13.23 -2.63 -6.66
N ILE A 487 13.03 -3.26 -5.50
CA ILE A 487 11.76 -3.23 -4.76
C ILE A 487 11.94 -2.54 -3.41
N ALA A 488 11.02 -1.62 -3.07
CA ALA A 488 10.82 -1.14 -1.71
C ALA A 488 9.87 -2.06 -0.96
N ALA A 489 10.33 -2.61 0.17
CA ALA A 489 9.54 -3.50 0.98
C ALA A 489 9.74 -3.30 2.49
N THR A 490 8.71 -3.63 3.26
CA THR A 490 8.77 -3.79 4.71
C THR A 490 9.05 -5.25 5.04
N ALA A 491 10.01 -5.49 5.92
CA ALA A 491 10.35 -6.80 6.44
C ALA A 491 10.38 -6.84 7.96
N TYR A 492 10.20 -8.03 8.53
CA TYR A 492 10.60 -8.32 9.91
C TYR A 492 11.99 -8.95 9.89
N ARG A 493 12.96 -8.27 10.50
CA ARG A 493 14.32 -8.74 10.67
C ARG A 493 14.47 -9.53 11.96
N TYR A 494 15.21 -10.63 11.91
CA TYR A 494 15.50 -11.53 13.00
C TYR A 494 17.00 -11.79 13.11
N ASP A 495 17.49 -11.97 14.33
CA ASP A 495 18.91 -12.22 14.61
C ASP A 495 19.35 -13.63 14.20
N ASN A 496 18.43 -14.58 14.14
CA ASN A 496 18.70 -15.98 13.82
C ASN A 496 17.47 -16.68 13.24
N GLU A 497 17.68 -17.85 12.62
CA GLU A 497 16.59 -18.62 11.99
C GLU A 497 15.56 -19.16 12.98
N THR A 498 15.95 -19.40 14.24
CA THR A 498 15.01 -19.87 15.28
C THR A 498 13.99 -18.79 15.60
N ASP A 499 14.44 -17.55 15.75
CA ASP A 499 13.58 -16.39 16.01
C ASP A 499 12.65 -16.13 14.82
N LEU A 500 13.15 -16.23 13.57
CA LEU A 500 12.31 -16.17 12.37
C LEU A 500 11.22 -17.25 12.39
N ASN A 501 11.60 -18.50 12.61
CA ASN A 501 10.66 -19.64 12.63
C ASN A 501 9.64 -19.53 13.76
N LYS A 502 10.04 -18.94 14.89
CA LYS A 502 9.15 -18.68 16.03
C LYS A 502 8.39 -17.35 15.92
N LYS A 503 8.76 -16.49 14.97
CA LYS A 503 8.31 -15.10 14.84
C LYS A 503 8.45 -14.32 16.16
N GLN A 504 9.58 -14.50 16.83
CA GLN A 504 9.90 -13.86 18.12
C GLN A 504 11.03 -12.85 17.91
N ASN A 505 11.02 -11.76 18.69
CA ASN A 505 12.06 -10.73 18.67
C ASN A 505 12.29 -10.08 17.28
N GLY A 506 11.27 -10.09 16.42
CA GLY A 506 11.34 -9.46 15.11
C GLY A 506 11.35 -7.94 15.21
N VAL A 507 12.20 -7.29 14.43
CA VAL A 507 12.25 -5.83 14.29
C VAL A 507 11.71 -5.44 12.92
N VAL A 508 10.73 -4.53 12.88
CA VAL A 508 10.22 -3.97 11.62
C VAL A 508 11.33 -3.13 10.98
N VAL A 509 11.60 -3.36 9.70
CA VAL A 509 12.60 -2.61 8.93
C VAL A 509 12.06 -2.29 7.53
N SER A 510 12.47 -1.15 7.00
CA SER A 510 12.31 -0.80 5.59
C SER A 510 13.54 -1.24 4.81
N ILE A 511 13.35 -1.88 3.67
CA ILE A 511 14.44 -2.46 2.88
C ILE A 511 14.31 -2.13 1.40
N LYS A 512 15.47 -2.03 0.75
CA LYS A 512 15.62 -2.11 -0.71
C LYS A 512 16.04 -3.53 -1.06
N MET A 513 15.29 -4.16 -1.95
CA MET A 513 15.65 -5.44 -2.56
C MET A 513 16.19 -5.18 -3.96
N SER A 514 17.49 -5.39 -4.18
CA SER A 514 18.14 -5.16 -5.48
C SER A 514 18.27 -6.48 -6.24
N PRO A 515 17.75 -6.60 -7.48
CA PRO A 515 17.78 -7.84 -8.23
C PRO A 515 19.20 -8.18 -8.71
N ALA A 516 19.49 -9.46 -8.86
CA ALA A 516 20.75 -9.95 -9.43
C ALA A 516 20.87 -9.60 -10.93
N VAL A 517 19.73 -9.40 -11.60
CA VAL A 517 19.64 -9.00 -13.01
C VAL A 517 18.62 -7.87 -13.10
N ALA A 518 19.06 -6.68 -13.53
CA ALA A 518 18.18 -5.55 -13.80
C ALA A 518 17.23 -5.85 -14.97
N ASP A 519 16.10 -5.13 -15.04
CA ASP A 519 15.15 -5.15 -16.16
C ASP A 519 14.59 -6.54 -16.47
N PHE A 520 14.50 -7.40 -15.45
CA PHE A 520 14.09 -8.78 -15.62
C PHE A 520 12.59 -8.88 -15.93
N THR A 521 12.25 -9.80 -16.83
CA THR A 521 10.85 -10.15 -17.17
C THR A 521 10.48 -11.56 -16.70
N SER A 522 11.46 -12.34 -16.24
CA SER A 522 11.25 -13.66 -15.67
C SER A 522 12.38 -14.01 -14.70
N ILE A 523 12.13 -14.97 -13.82
CA ILE A 523 13.10 -15.46 -12.85
C ILE A 523 13.36 -16.94 -13.12
N ASP A 524 14.63 -17.27 -13.36
CA ASP A 524 15.10 -18.64 -13.53
C ASP A 524 14.80 -19.46 -12.27
N SER A 525 14.28 -20.67 -12.45
CA SER A 525 13.89 -21.56 -11.34
C SER A 525 15.03 -21.88 -10.39
N LYS A 526 16.29 -21.76 -10.83
CA LYS A 526 17.45 -21.89 -9.93
C LYS A 526 17.34 -20.92 -8.77
N TYR A 527 16.94 -19.66 -9.01
CA TYR A 527 16.86 -18.62 -7.98
C TYR A 527 15.69 -18.78 -7.00
N VAL A 528 14.78 -19.72 -7.24
CA VAL A 528 13.61 -19.93 -6.39
C VAL A 528 13.95 -20.97 -5.33
N VAL A 529 14.17 -20.51 -4.10
CA VAL A 529 14.48 -21.34 -2.94
C VAL A 529 13.36 -21.21 -1.92
N SER A 530 12.53 -22.25 -1.79
CA SER A 530 11.34 -22.21 -0.92
C SER A 530 11.67 -21.79 0.51
N ASN A 531 11.04 -20.72 0.97
CA ASN A 531 11.21 -20.18 2.32
C ASN A 531 9.86 -19.72 2.90
N PRO A 532 8.89 -20.63 3.08
CA PRO A 532 7.59 -20.28 3.61
C PRO A 532 7.67 -20.00 5.11
N PRO A 533 6.82 -19.11 5.65
CA PRO A 533 6.73 -18.90 7.08
C PRO A 533 6.26 -20.18 7.79
N VAL A 534 6.91 -20.51 8.90
CA VAL A 534 6.52 -21.66 9.74
C VAL A 534 5.15 -21.37 10.37
N VAL A 535 4.26 -22.36 10.30
CA VAL A 535 2.98 -22.35 11.02
C VAL A 535 3.26 -22.70 12.46
N GLN A 536 2.97 -21.77 13.36
CA GLN A 536 2.64 -22.18 14.71
C GLN A 536 1.16 -22.52 14.70
N THR A 537 0.84 -23.81 14.74
CA THR A 537 -0.51 -24.24 15.05
C THR A 537 -0.81 -23.73 16.45
N ALA A 538 -1.46 -22.57 16.56
CA ALA A 538 -2.34 -22.34 17.70
C ALA A 538 -3.35 -23.47 17.65
N ALA A 539 -3.49 -24.22 18.74
CA ALA A 539 -4.34 -25.40 18.82
C ALA A 539 -5.78 -25.09 18.36
N GLU A 540 -6.07 -25.34 17.09
CA GLU A 540 -7.41 -25.56 16.58
C GLU A 540 -7.70 -27.04 16.81
N GLU A 541 -8.11 -27.39 18.04
CA GLU A 541 -8.95 -28.56 18.37
C GLU A 541 -9.11 -28.69 19.89
N SER A 542 -10.11 -27.98 20.44
CA SER A 542 -10.90 -28.53 21.55
C SER A 542 -12.30 -27.96 21.50
N GLU A 543 -13.25 -28.85 21.26
CA GLU A 543 -14.68 -28.64 21.34
C GLU A 543 -15.11 -28.01 22.68
N SER A 544 -16.18 -27.22 22.63
CA SER A 544 -17.02 -26.81 23.75
C SER A 544 -16.39 -25.96 24.87
N GLY A 545 -16.68 -24.66 24.80
CA GLY A 545 -16.90 -23.82 25.99
C GLY A 545 -15.69 -23.03 26.52
N GLY A 546 -15.94 -21.74 26.75
CA GLY A 546 -15.09 -20.90 27.59
C GLY A 546 -14.06 -20.07 26.82
N GLY A 547 -14.14 -18.76 26.98
CA GLY A 547 -13.23 -17.80 26.35
C GLY A 547 -11.77 -18.12 26.64
N GLY A 548 -11.01 -18.28 25.56
CA GLY A 548 -9.55 -18.33 25.56
C GLY A 548 -9.07 -17.46 24.41
N GLY A 549 -9.01 -16.15 24.64
CA GLY A 549 -8.31 -15.24 23.73
C GLY A 549 -6.88 -15.73 23.57
N SER A 550 -6.47 -16.00 22.34
CA SER A 550 -5.11 -16.46 22.05
C SER A 550 -4.12 -15.36 22.42
N LEU A 551 -3.54 -15.49 23.61
CA LEU A 551 -2.49 -14.69 24.24
C LEU A 551 -1.19 -14.56 23.41
N PHE A 552 -1.10 -15.17 22.23
CA PHE A 552 0.12 -15.14 21.42
C PHE A 552 0.33 -13.79 20.71
N TRP A 553 -0.74 -13.16 20.21
CA TRP A 553 -0.63 -11.84 19.58
C TRP A 553 -0.44 -10.69 20.58
N LEU A 554 -0.88 -10.85 21.82
CA LEU A 554 -0.67 -9.86 22.89
C LEU A 554 0.79 -9.79 23.36
N THR A 555 1.60 -10.82 23.12
CA THR A 555 3.05 -10.75 23.44
C THR A 555 3.87 -9.96 22.43
N LEU A 556 3.38 -9.79 21.19
CA LEU A 556 3.97 -8.87 20.20
C LEU A 556 3.63 -7.40 20.48
N LEU A 557 2.67 -7.13 21.37
CA LEU A 557 2.30 -5.78 21.81
C LEU A 557 2.97 -5.32 23.11
N ALA A 558 3.76 -6.19 23.77
CA ALA A 558 4.45 -5.86 25.02
C ALA A 558 5.89 -5.33 24.84
N ALA A 559 6.37 -5.20 23.60
CA ALA A 559 7.76 -4.85 23.30
C ALA A 559 8.19 -3.38 23.55
N PRO A 560 7.35 -2.43 24.05
CA PRO A 560 7.88 -1.19 24.62
C PRO A 560 8.06 -1.20 26.15
N PHE A 561 7.50 -2.15 26.91
CA PHE A 561 7.45 -2.04 28.38
C PHE A 561 8.65 -2.61 29.14
N ALA A 562 9.63 -3.22 28.47
CA ALA A 562 10.84 -3.73 29.11
C ALA A 562 11.96 -2.67 29.31
N TRP A 563 11.77 -1.43 28.84
CA TRP A 563 12.77 -0.36 28.91
C TRP A 563 12.40 0.84 29.79
N TRP A 564 11.47 0.65 30.73
CA TRP A 564 11.16 1.66 31.76
C TRP A 564 11.24 1.13 33.19
N HIS A 565 12.23 0.29 33.48
CA HIS A 565 12.58 -0.09 34.87
C HIS A 565 14.09 -0.15 35.16
N ARG A 566 14.92 0.55 34.37
CA ARG A 566 16.32 0.85 34.72
C ARG A 566 16.57 2.35 34.71
N ARG A 567 16.02 3.05 35.70
CA ARG A 567 16.54 4.32 36.25
C ARG A 567 15.74 4.66 37.52
N HIS A 568 16.12 4.00 38.61
CA HIS A 568 16.27 4.60 39.93
C HIS A 568 17.42 3.89 40.62
#